data_AF-A0A8X6KQK3-F1
#
_entry.id   AF-A0A8X6KQK3-F1
#
_cell.length_a   1.000
_cell.length_b   1.000
_cell.length_c   1.000
_cell.angle_alpha   90.00
_cell.angle_beta   90.00
_cell.angle_gamma   90.00
#
_symmetry.space_group_name_H-M   'P 1'
#
loop_
_entity.id
_entity.type
_entity.pdbx_description
1 polymer ?
#
loop_
_entity_poly.entity_id
_entity_poly.type
_entity_poly.pdbx_seq_one_letter_code
_entity_poly.pdbx_strand_id
1 'polypeptide(L)'
;ISAPQPYEYGYALKDEYGNTQHKKESSDGHGKVEGSYGFTDEHGLYRSVQYVADKEGFRASIKTNEPGTENQNPADVHLDSEQSNH
;
A
#
# COMPACT_ATOMS: atom_id res chain seq x y z
N ILE A 1 -21.31 -2.09 23.20
CA ILE A 1 -19.98 -1.88 22.58
C ILE A 1 -20.14 -0.66 21.67
N SER A 2 -19.37 0.40 21.87
CA SER A 2 -19.43 1.57 20.97
C SER A 2 -18.89 1.16 19.60
N ALA A 3 -19.55 1.57 18.52
CA ALA A 3 -18.97 1.45 17.18
C ALA A 3 -17.64 2.23 17.13
N PRO A 4 -16.65 1.77 16.34
CA PRO A 4 -15.40 2.51 16.16
C PRO A 4 -15.73 3.91 15.59
N GLN A 5 -14.97 4.92 16.03
CA GLN A 5 -15.14 6.27 15.48
C GLN A 5 -14.38 6.40 14.16
N PRO A 6 -14.88 7.20 13.21
CA PRO A 6 -14.11 7.54 12.01
C PRO A 6 -12.76 8.14 12.36
N TYR A 7 -11.75 7.85 11.57
CA TYR A 7 -10.41 8.41 11.72
C TYR A 7 -9.75 8.61 10.37
N GLU A 8 -8.74 9.48 10.35
CA GLU A 8 -7.80 9.61 9.25
C GLU A 8 -6.42 9.92 9.82
N TYR A 9 -5.39 9.24 9.32
CA TYR A 9 -4.00 9.57 9.63
C TYR A 9 -3.09 9.23 8.47
N GLY A 10 -1.90 9.83 8.48
CA GLY A 10 -0.88 9.56 7.49
C GLY A 10 0.42 10.30 7.76
N TYR A 11 1.42 9.96 6.97
CA TYR A 11 2.71 10.66 6.93
C TYR A 11 3.27 10.64 5.51
N ALA A 12 4.16 11.58 5.24
CA ALA A 12 5.01 11.60 4.07
C ALA A 12 6.41 12.04 4.50
N LEU A 13 7.41 11.24 4.17
CA LEU A 13 8.81 11.45 4.50
C LEU A 13 9.62 11.56 3.21
N LYS A 14 10.60 12.45 3.22
CA LYS A 14 11.65 12.54 2.21
C LYS A 14 12.98 12.79 2.93
N ASP A 15 13.98 11.97 2.68
CA ASP A 15 15.31 12.16 3.25
C ASP A 15 16.24 12.97 2.32
N GLU A 16 17.48 13.18 2.77
CA GLU A 16 18.50 13.94 2.04
C GLU A 16 19.03 13.22 0.80
N TYR A 17 18.86 11.90 0.72
CA TYR A 17 19.34 11.05 -0.37
C TYR A 17 18.31 10.91 -1.50
N GLY A 18 17.08 11.40 -1.28
CA GLY A 18 16.00 11.35 -2.25
C GLY A 18 15.03 10.19 -2.03
N ASN A 19 15.22 9.40 -0.98
CA ASN A 19 14.27 8.37 -0.59
C ASN A 19 12.97 9.00 -0.12
N THR A 20 11.84 8.43 -0.53
CA THR A 20 10.51 8.86 -0.11
C THR A 20 9.75 7.70 0.49
N GLN A 21 8.94 7.99 1.50
CA GLN A 21 8.00 7.03 2.10
C GLN A 21 6.69 7.74 2.41
N HIS A 22 5.57 7.07 2.24
CA HIS A 22 4.27 7.63 2.55
C HIS A 22 3.31 6.57 3.09
N LYS A 23 2.37 7.01 3.91
CA LYS A 23 1.18 6.25 4.30
C LYS A 23 0.02 7.21 4.49
N LYS A 24 -1.18 6.78 4.08
CA LYS A 24 -2.46 7.37 4.46
C LYS A 24 -3.45 6.26 4.73
N GLU A 25 -4.31 6.45 5.72
CA GLU A 25 -5.35 5.50 6.09
C GLU A 25 -6.54 6.24 6.68
N SER A 26 -7.74 5.83 6.29
CA SER A 26 -8.99 6.31 6.84
C SER A 26 -9.92 5.16 7.18
N SER A 27 -10.75 5.35 8.19
CA SER A 27 -11.87 4.47 8.49
C SER A 27 -13.16 5.27 8.57
N ASP A 28 -14.25 4.68 8.06
CA ASP A 28 -15.59 5.25 8.17
C ASP A 28 -16.25 5.01 9.54
N GLY A 29 -15.58 4.30 10.47
CA GLY A 29 -16.16 3.92 11.76
C GLY A 29 -17.24 2.83 11.69
N HIS A 30 -17.49 2.27 10.51
CA HIS A 30 -18.49 1.23 10.26
C HIS A 30 -17.88 -0.09 9.80
N GLY A 31 -16.56 -0.25 9.97
CA GLY A 31 -15.83 -1.47 9.64
C GLY A 31 -15.16 -1.44 8.26
N LYS A 32 -15.23 -0.32 7.53
CA LYS A 32 -14.41 -0.10 6.35
C LYS A 32 -13.15 0.68 6.72
N VAL A 33 -12.01 0.20 6.25
CA VAL A 33 -10.71 0.87 6.28
C VAL A 33 -10.18 0.92 4.87
N GLU A 34 -9.71 2.09 4.42
CA GLU A 34 -9.02 2.23 3.15
C GLU A 34 -7.71 2.99 3.36
N GLY A 35 -6.73 2.71 2.52
CA GLY A 35 -5.47 3.41 2.63
C GLY A 35 -4.51 3.09 1.51
N SER A 36 -3.36 3.75 1.58
CA SER A 36 -2.23 3.45 0.72
C SER A 36 -0.94 3.67 1.47
N TYR A 37 0.07 2.87 1.16
CA TYR A 37 1.43 3.12 1.59
C TYR A 37 2.41 2.81 0.47
N GLY A 38 3.61 3.36 0.57
CA GLY A 38 4.65 3.09 -0.41
C GLY A 38 5.96 3.77 -0.10
N PHE A 39 6.95 3.41 -0.88
CA PHE A 39 8.27 4.02 -0.86
C PHE A 39 8.83 4.11 -2.27
N THR A 40 9.80 5.01 -2.44
CA THR A 40 10.69 5.07 -3.60
C THR A 40 12.09 5.36 -3.09
N ASP A 41 13.08 4.55 -3.44
CA ASP A 41 14.46 4.80 -3.06
C ASP A 41 15.18 5.74 -4.04
N GLU A 42 16.42 6.13 -3.71
CA GLU A 42 17.23 7.02 -4.55
C GLU A 42 17.54 6.45 -5.96
N HIS A 43 17.40 5.13 -6.13
CA HIS A 43 17.64 4.42 -7.38
C HIS A 43 16.34 4.20 -8.19
N GLY A 44 15.19 4.65 -7.69
CA GLY A 44 13.89 4.49 -8.34
C GLY A 44 13.25 3.12 -8.12
N LEU A 45 13.79 2.30 -7.21
CA LEU A 45 13.10 1.13 -6.70
C LEU A 45 11.87 1.59 -5.93
N TYR A 46 10.71 1.01 -6.17
CA TYR A 46 9.48 1.47 -5.53
C TYR A 46 8.53 0.33 -5.22
N ARG A 47 7.68 0.58 -4.23
CA ARG A 47 6.46 -0.15 -3.96
C ARG A 47 5.34 0.85 -3.68
N SER A 48 4.19 0.65 -4.31
CA SER A 48 2.95 1.37 -4.01
C SER A 48 1.85 0.35 -3.74
N VAL A 49 1.20 0.46 -2.59
CA VAL A 49 0.10 -0.41 -2.17
C VAL A 49 -1.13 0.44 -1.93
N GLN A 50 -2.25 0.05 -2.52
CA GLN A 50 -3.59 0.57 -2.23
C GLN A 50 -4.41 -0.57 -1.67
N TYR A 51 -5.13 -0.35 -0.58
CA TYR A 51 -5.87 -1.43 0.10
C TYR A 51 -7.22 -0.96 0.62
N VAL A 52 -8.12 -1.94 0.74
CA VAL A 52 -9.41 -1.84 1.41
C VAL A 52 -9.60 -3.06 2.31
N ALA A 53 -10.09 -2.82 3.53
CA ALA A 53 -10.56 -3.85 4.44
C ALA A 53 -12.02 -3.55 4.78
N ASP A 54 -12.92 -4.48 4.49
CA ASP A 54 -14.34 -4.38 4.83
C ASP A 54 -14.95 -5.79 4.99
N LYS A 55 -16.29 -5.90 4.88
CA LYS A 55 -17.04 -7.16 4.97
C LYS A 55 -16.61 -8.22 3.95
N GLU A 56 -16.01 -7.84 2.83
CA GLU A 56 -15.54 -8.76 1.78
C GLU A 56 -14.10 -9.24 2.05
N GLY A 57 -13.51 -8.87 3.20
CA GLY A 57 -12.14 -9.20 3.58
C GLY A 57 -11.16 -8.08 3.26
N PHE A 58 -9.87 -8.42 3.22
CA PHE A 58 -8.79 -7.51 2.85
C PHE A 58 -8.44 -7.70 1.38
N ARG A 59 -8.36 -6.60 0.62
CA ARG A 59 -7.98 -6.58 -0.80
C ARG A 59 -6.95 -5.49 -1.03
N ALA A 60 -5.95 -5.78 -1.85
CA ALA A 60 -4.90 -4.81 -2.16
C ALA A 60 -4.46 -4.86 -3.62
N SER A 61 -4.13 -3.70 -4.17
CA SER A 61 -3.41 -3.55 -5.44
C SER A 61 -2.00 -3.06 -5.13
N ILE A 62 -1.00 -3.79 -5.61
CA ILE A 62 0.41 -3.50 -5.41
C ILE A 62 1.06 -3.22 -6.76
N LYS A 63 1.80 -2.13 -6.86
CA LYS A 63 2.69 -1.82 -7.99
C LYS A 63 4.12 -1.77 -7.48
N THR A 64 5.03 -2.49 -8.13
CA THR A 64 6.44 -2.57 -7.70
C THR A 64 7.38 -2.90 -8.85
N ASN A 65 8.64 -2.50 -8.73
CA ASN A 65 9.75 -2.96 -9.57
C ASN A 65 10.82 -3.70 -8.74
N GLU A 66 10.48 -4.18 -7.54
CA GLU A 66 11.42 -4.87 -6.64
C GLU A 66 11.85 -6.25 -7.18
N PRO A 67 13.17 -6.55 -7.21
CA PRO A 67 13.66 -7.87 -7.60
C PRO A 67 13.08 -8.98 -6.72
N GLY A 68 12.61 -10.07 -7.36
CA GLY A 68 12.07 -11.23 -6.65
C GLY A 68 10.61 -11.08 -6.21
N THR A 69 9.91 -10.03 -6.66
CA THR A 69 8.45 -9.96 -6.58
C THR A 69 7.83 -10.62 -7.80
N GLU A 70 7.59 -11.94 -7.71
CA GLU A 70 6.83 -12.65 -8.74
C GLU A 70 5.36 -12.20 -8.72
N ASN A 71 4.71 -12.14 -9.89
CA ASN A 71 3.27 -11.90 -10.03
C ASN A 71 2.46 -13.13 -9.62
N GLN A 72 2.69 -13.61 -8.40
CA GLN A 72 1.78 -14.52 -7.75
C GLN A 72 0.77 -13.63 -7.03
N ASN A 73 -0.52 -13.87 -7.27
CA ASN A 73 -1.63 -13.16 -6.66
C ASN A 73 -2.18 -14.00 -5.47
N PRO A 74 -1.46 -14.17 -4.34
CA PRO A 74 -2.00 -14.88 -3.20
C PRO A 74 -3.07 -14.01 -2.51
N ALA A 75 -4.13 -14.65 -2.02
CA ALA A 75 -5.11 -14.06 -1.09
C ALA A 75 -5.71 -12.71 -1.53
N ASP A 76 -6.34 -12.66 -2.72
CA ASP A 76 -7.08 -11.51 -3.28
C ASP A 76 -6.26 -10.20 -3.41
N VAL A 77 -4.94 -10.35 -3.53
CA VAL A 77 -4.01 -9.28 -3.87
C VAL A 77 -3.77 -9.27 -5.38
N HIS A 78 -3.83 -8.10 -5.99
CA HIS A 78 -3.38 -7.88 -7.36
C HIS A 78 -1.97 -7.27 -7.35
N LEU A 79 -0.99 -7.95 -7.94
CA LEU A 79 0.40 -7.51 -7.99
C LEU A 79 0.85 -7.20 -9.43
N ASP A 80 1.05 -5.92 -9.72
CA ASP A 80 1.68 -5.42 -10.94
C ASP A 80 3.20 -5.28 -10.69
N SER A 81 3.97 -6.29 -11.10
CA SER A 81 5.44 -6.24 -11.07
C SER A 81 5.97 -5.81 -12.44
N GLU A 82 6.69 -4.68 -12.48
CA GLU A 82 7.28 -4.09 -13.70
C GLU A 82 8.73 -4.56 -13.93
N GLN A 83 9.08 -5.74 -13.43
CA GLN A 83 10.44 -6.25 -13.60
C GLN A 83 10.73 -6.51 -15.09
N SER A 84 11.82 -5.95 -15.60
CA SER A 84 12.34 -6.34 -16.91
C SER A 84 12.84 -7.78 -16.80
N ASN A 85 12.20 -8.72 -17.49
CA ASN A 85 12.76 -10.05 -17.70
C ASN A 85 14.11 -9.87 -18.40
N HIS A 86 15.19 -10.18 -17.69
CA HIS A 86 16.49 -10.40 -18.33
C HIS A 86 16.64 -11.87 -18.68
#